data_AF-Q63XQ6-F1
#
_entry.id   AF-Q63XQ6-F1
#
_cell.length_a   1.000
_cell.length_b   1.000
_cell.length_c   1.000
_cell.angle_alpha   90.00
_cell.angle_beta   90.00
_cell.angle_gamma   90.00
#
_symmetry.space_group_name_H-M   'P 1'
#
loop_
_entity.id
_entity.type
_entity.pdbx_description
1 polymer ?
#
loop_
_entity_poly.entity_id
_entity_poly.type
_entity_poly.pdbx_seq_one_letter_code
_entity_poly.pdbx_strand_id
1 'polypeptide(L)'
;MLTIHHTAIRQPSRRSVDAAQASGRYRYDGRLAPHAIRFAMPYERLDYDTHTFAHLARPAPASLPVETRGRTLSDLALEAVRDVVGAAGPGACASISQIVVAQASLNEHAGESVAGRMQHALGLKHIVPFALGQCGTLGLHAALPLAHGLLRDGGRMLFVAADKWVYPFLRTYGEFVAYGDGAAAILLGHAETDAEADAAQARVLGHALAHGEPIADPWARQPAELERALVAPTVDAARAALADAGVGAARIDCFAPGGFSASFRTTLARALAIPPSRLQVRDGVEHLSTADTPRALAQAQASLAPGERRLALFCDTALAGGAGALVAQLRGAHASSSSTRTRYPS
;
A
#
# COMPACT_ATOMS: atom_id res chain seq x y z
N MET A 1 -7.49 20.35 6.71
CA MET A 1 -6.48 19.30 7.02
C MET A 1 -6.95 17.95 6.48
N LEU A 2 -6.05 17.10 5.95
CA LEU A 2 -6.46 15.77 5.47
C LEU A 2 -6.73 14.80 6.64
N THR A 3 -7.80 14.02 6.49
CA THR A 3 -8.26 13.04 7.48
C THR A 3 -8.45 11.68 6.85
N ILE A 4 -8.24 10.63 7.64
CA ILE A 4 -8.58 9.24 7.30
C ILE A 4 -9.76 8.83 8.17
N HIS A 5 -10.87 8.46 7.54
CA HIS A 5 -12.10 8.06 8.25
C HIS A 5 -12.19 6.56 8.44
N HIS A 6 -11.79 5.78 7.43
CA HIS A 6 -11.85 4.33 7.45
C HIS A 6 -10.70 3.77 6.60
N THR A 7 -10.13 2.66 7.06
CA THR A 7 -9.17 1.86 6.30
C THR A 7 -9.60 0.40 6.36
N ALA A 8 -9.53 -0.32 5.25
CA ALA A 8 -9.72 -1.77 5.22
C ALA A 8 -8.62 -2.43 4.41
N ILE A 9 -8.22 -3.63 4.85
CA ILE A 9 -7.18 -4.45 4.23
C ILE A 9 -7.77 -5.79 3.85
N ARG A 10 -7.46 -6.25 2.64
CA ARG A 10 -7.78 -7.57 2.13
C ARG A 10 -6.50 -8.26 1.69
N GLN A 11 -6.20 -9.36 2.36
CA GLN A 11 -5.10 -10.23 1.99
C GLN A 11 -5.61 -11.68 1.91
N PRO A 12 -5.20 -12.43 0.87
CA PRO A 12 -5.52 -13.85 0.76
C PRO A 12 -4.77 -14.68 1.81
N SER A 13 -5.06 -15.98 1.83
CA SER A 13 -4.40 -16.94 2.72
C SER A 13 -2.90 -17.01 2.45
N ARG A 14 -2.11 -17.24 3.51
CA ARG A 14 -0.66 -17.37 3.42
C ARG A 14 -0.26 -18.72 2.84
N ARG A 15 0.79 -18.75 2.03
CA ARG A 15 1.40 -19.94 1.44
C ARG A 15 2.92 -19.85 1.52
N SER A 16 3.57 -21.01 1.57
CA SER A 16 5.03 -21.10 1.43
C SER A 16 5.41 -20.79 -0.02
N VAL A 17 6.33 -19.84 -0.21
CA VAL A 17 6.88 -19.42 -1.50
C VAL A 17 8.40 -19.52 -1.43
N ASP A 18 8.98 -20.31 -2.32
CA ASP A 18 10.42 -20.57 -2.46
C ASP A 18 11.00 -19.97 -3.74
N ALA A 19 10.17 -19.79 -4.78
CA ALA A 19 10.58 -19.22 -6.05
C ALA A 19 10.57 -17.69 -6.04
N ALA A 20 11.61 -17.09 -6.63
CA ALA A 20 11.65 -15.65 -6.89
C ALA A 20 10.58 -15.19 -7.87
N GLN A 21 10.25 -16.02 -8.85
CA GLN A 21 9.27 -15.73 -9.88
C GLN A 21 7.84 -15.95 -9.36
N ALA A 22 6.93 -15.01 -9.65
CA ALA A 22 5.51 -15.23 -9.40
C ALA A 22 4.95 -16.38 -10.24
N SER A 23 4.21 -17.29 -9.59
CA SER A 23 3.39 -18.30 -10.25
C SER A 23 2.06 -17.71 -10.76
N GLY A 24 1.42 -18.41 -11.71
CA GLY A 24 0.14 -18.01 -12.28
C GLY A 24 0.31 -17.20 -13.56
N ARG A 25 -0.77 -17.05 -14.34
CA ARG A 25 -0.77 -16.35 -15.63
C ARG A 25 -1.95 -15.40 -15.71
N TYR A 26 -1.74 -14.31 -16.44
CA TYR A 26 -2.81 -13.44 -16.90
C TYR A 26 -3.89 -14.23 -17.65
N ARG A 27 -5.15 -13.89 -17.42
CA ARG A 27 -6.31 -14.58 -18.01
C ARG A 27 -6.90 -13.71 -19.10
N TYR A 28 -7.07 -14.32 -20.26
CA TYR A 28 -7.81 -13.72 -21.35
C TYR A 28 -9.26 -14.19 -21.27
N ASP A 29 -10.19 -13.25 -21.21
CA ASP A 29 -11.63 -13.50 -21.01
C ASP A 29 -12.45 -13.34 -22.31
N GLY A 30 -11.79 -13.27 -23.47
CA GLY A 30 -12.46 -13.09 -24.76
C GLY A 30 -12.72 -11.65 -25.18
N ARG A 31 -12.43 -10.64 -24.32
CA ARG A 31 -12.80 -9.23 -24.60
C ARG A 31 -11.89 -8.49 -25.58
N LEU A 32 -10.64 -8.91 -25.75
CA LEU A 32 -9.73 -8.39 -26.77
C LEU A 32 -9.70 -9.33 -27.98
N ALA A 33 -9.50 -8.88 -29.21
CA ALA A 33 -9.31 -9.85 -30.29
C ALA A 33 -7.99 -10.64 -30.09
N PRO A 34 -7.89 -11.93 -30.49
CA PRO A 34 -6.69 -12.75 -30.28
C PRO A 34 -5.37 -12.12 -30.75
N HIS A 35 -5.42 -11.35 -31.85
CA HIS A 35 -4.25 -10.64 -32.38
C HIS A 35 -3.85 -9.40 -31.55
N ALA A 36 -4.75 -8.84 -30.76
CA ALA A 36 -4.48 -7.71 -29.87
C ALA A 36 -3.84 -8.16 -28.54
N ILE A 37 -4.02 -9.43 -28.17
CA ILE A 37 -3.48 -10.01 -26.92
C ILE A 37 -1.97 -9.83 -26.86
N ARG A 38 -1.25 -10.04 -27.98
CA ARG A 38 0.23 -9.90 -28.08
C ARG A 38 0.76 -8.55 -27.60
N PHE A 39 -0.06 -7.50 -27.63
CA PHE A 39 0.32 -6.15 -27.21
C PHE A 39 -0.15 -5.81 -25.80
N ALA A 40 -1.13 -6.55 -25.27
CA ALA A 40 -1.76 -6.26 -23.99
C ALA A 40 -1.20 -7.09 -22.83
N MET A 41 -0.43 -8.13 -23.13
CA MET A 41 0.05 -9.08 -22.14
C MET A 41 1.58 -9.08 -22.11
N PRO A 42 2.18 -9.19 -20.92
CA PRO A 42 3.62 -9.34 -20.82
C PRO A 42 4.01 -10.75 -21.28
N TYR A 43 4.48 -10.86 -22.52
CA TYR A 43 4.87 -12.12 -23.16
C TYR A 43 6.34 -12.48 -22.99
N GLU A 44 7.18 -11.53 -22.61
CA GLU A 44 8.61 -11.78 -22.53
C GLU A 44 8.91 -12.74 -21.37
N ARG A 45 9.66 -13.79 -21.71
CA ARG A 45 10.43 -14.54 -20.75
C ARG A 45 11.44 -13.55 -20.20
N LEU A 46 11.38 -13.26 -18.91
CA LEU A 46 12.51 -12.65 -18.23
C LEU A 46 13.66 -13.64 -18.42
N ASP A 47 14.52 -13.35 -19.39
CA ASP A 47 15.67 -14.18 -19.77
C ASP A 47 16.82 -13.90 -18.81
N TYR A 48 16.53 -14.00 -17.51
CA TYR A 48 17.57 -14.00 -16.50
C TYR A 48 18.25 -15.35 -16.59
N ASP A 49 19.57 -15.34 -16.75
CA ASP A 49 20.36 -16.56 -16.64
C ASP A 49 20.17 -17.20 -15.25
N THR A 50 20.48 -18.50 -15.14
CA THR A 50 20.30 -19.26 -13.89
C THR A 50 21.02 -18.62 -12.70
N HIS A 51 22.13 -17.91 -12.96
CA HIS A 51 22.92 -17.21 -11.96
C HIS A 51 22.22 -15.95 -11.43
N THR A 52 21.54 -15.22 -12.32
CA THR A 52 20.75 -14.04 -11.98
C THR A 52 19.54 -14.45 -11.14
N PHE A 53 18.80 -15.49 -11.53
CA PHE A 53 17.70 -15.99 -10.70
C PHE A 53 18.14 -16.49 -9.32
N ALA A 54 19.35 -17.04 -9.18
CA ALA A 54 19.84 -17.59 -7.91
C ALA A 54 19.96 -16.53 -6.80
N HIS A 55 20.37 -15.30 -7.11
CA HIS A 55 20.50 -14.24 -6.09
C HIS A 55 19.19 -13.48 -5.84
N LEU A 56 18.22 -13.56 -6.76
CA LEU A 56 16.85 -13.05 -6.57
C LEU A 56 16.02 -13.96 -5.65
N ALA A 57 16.36 -15.25 -5.60
CA ALA A 57 15.72 -16.24 -4.74
C ALA A 57 16.07 -16.03 -3.26
N ARG A 58 15.14 -16.41 -2.38
CA ARG A 58 15.38 -16.43 -0.94
C ARG A 58 16.10 -17.72 -0.54
N PRO A 59 17.05 -17.65 0.41
CA PRO A 59 17.64 -18.85 1.03
C PRO A 59 16.62 -19.75 1.74
N ALA A 60 15.54 -19.17 2.27
CA ALA A 60 14.48 -19.88 2.96
C ALA A 60 13.09 -19.50 2.41
N PRO A 61 12.14 -20.44 2.33
CA PRO A 61 10.79 -20.14 1.90
C PRO A 61 10.13 -19.06 2.76
N ALA A 62 9.45 -18.12 2.12
CA ALA A 62 8.65 -17.10 2.78
C ALA A 62 7.19 -17.52 2.86
N SER A 63 6.56 -17.34 4.03
CA SER A 63 5.11 -17.44 4.16
C SER A 63 4.48 -16.14 3.68
N LEU A 64 3.90 -16.11 2.48
CA LEU A 64 3.34 -14.90 1.83
C LEU A 64 1.84 -15.06 1.57
N PRO A 65 1.03 -13.99 1.66
CA PRO A 65 -0.35 -14.03 1.18
C PRO A 65 -0.33 -14.17 -0.35
N VAL A 66 -0.92 -15.25 -0.86
CA VAL A 66 -0.96 -15.57 -2.29
C VAL A 66 -2.38 -15.98 -2.68
N GLU A 67 -2.94 -15.30 -3.68
CA GLU A 67 -4.31 -15.58 -4.15
C GLU A 67 -4.34 -16.80 -5.08
N THR A 68 -4.97 -17.88 -4.63
CA THR A 68 -5.06 -19.17 -5.36
C THR A 68 -6.46 -19.58 -5.78
N ARG A 69 -7.50 -18.85 -5.38
CA ARG A 69 -8.91 -19.12 -5.71
C ARG A 69 -9.32 -18.52 -7.06
N GLY A 70 -8.36 -17.96 -7.80
CA GLY A 70 -8.60 -17.42 -9.13
C GLY A 70 -9.25 -16.04 -9.13
N ARG A 71 -9.28 -15.34 -7.99
CA ARG A 71 -9.67 -13.92 -7.93
C ARG A 71 -8.58 -13.05 -8.59
N THR A 72 -9.01 -11.97 -9.21
CA THR A 72 -8.18 -10.93 -9.82
C THR A 72 -7.77 -9.88 -8.78
N LEU A 73 -6.79 -9.03 -9.09
CA LEU A 73 -6.46 -7.89 -8.23
C LEU A 73 -7.66 -6.96 -8.05
N SER A 74 -8.51 -6.81 -9.09
CA SER A 74 -9.69 -5.96 -9.02
C SER A 74 -10.82 -6.57 -8.20
N ASP A 75 -10.89 -7.90 -8.07
CA ASP A 75 -11.74 -8.57 -7.08
C ASP A 75 -11.28 -8.24 -5.65
N LEU A 76 -9.96 -8.35 -5.37
CA LEU A 76 -9.39 -8.02 -4.06
C LEU A 76 -9.63 -6.55 -3.69
N ALA A 77 -9.43 -5.64 -4.66
CA ALA A 77 -9.72 -4.22 -4.53
C ALA A 77 -11.20 -3.97 -4.17
N LEU A 78 -12.12 -4.62 -4.88
CA LEU A 78 -13.55 -4.46 -4.65
C LEU A 78 -13.97 -4.93 -3.25
N GLU A 79 -13.39 -6.03 -2.76
CA GLU A 79 -13.63 -6.49 -1.39
C GLU A 79 -13.20 -5.42 -0.37
N ALA A 80 -11.99 -4.85 -0.50
CA ALA A 80 -11.51 -3.82 0.42
C ALA A 80 -12.39 -2.55 0.37
N VAL A 81 -12.81 -2.15 -0.83
CA VAL A 81 -13.73 -1.02 -1.04
C VAL A 81 -15.06 -1.26 -0.35
N ARG A 82 -15.64 -2.46 -0.48
CA ARG A 82 -16.92 -2.81 0.16
C ARG A 82 -16.83 -2.73 1.68
N ASP A 83 -15.71 -3.13 2.27
CA ASP A 83 -15.52 -3.02 3.72
C ASP A 83 -15.42 -1.59 4.20
N VAL A 84 -14.67 -0.74 3.49
CA VAL A 84 -14.55 0.69 3.82
C VAL A 84 -15.91 1.38 3.72
N VAL A 85 -16.64 1.15 2.62
CA VAL A 85 -17.98 1.71 2.42
C VAL A 85 -18.95 1.17 3.46
N GLY A 86 -18.91 -0.13 3.75
CA GLY A 86 -19.74 -0.76 4.78
C GLY A 86 -19.47 -0.20 6.17
N ALA A 87 -18.20 0.00 6.55
CA ALA A 87 -17.81 0.58 7.82
C ALA A 87 -18.18 2.08 7.94
N ALA A 88 -18.19 2.81 6.82
CA ALA A 88 -18.60 4.20 6.76
C ALA A 88 -20.13 4.40 6.78
N GLY A 89 -20.90 3.34 6.50
CA GLY A 89 -22.36 3.32 6.62
C GLY A 89 -23.13 3.81 5.38
N PRO A 90 -24.48 3.88 5.46
CA PRO A 90 -25.36 4.05 4.30
C PRO A 90 -25.15 5.33 3.47
N GLY A 91 -24.57 6.39 4.05
CA GLY A 91 -24.28 7.65 3.37
C GLY A 91 -22.90 7.71 2.71
N ALA A 92 -22.07 6.68 2.85
CA ALA A 92 -20.67 6.71 2.41
C ALA A 92 -20.54 6.99 0.91
N CYS A 93 -21.27 6.27 0.06
CA CYS A 93 -21.21 6.47 -1.40
C CYS A 93 -21.60 7.88 -1.82
N ALA A 94 -22.59 8.49 -1.17
CA ALA A 94 -23.03 9.86 -1.48
C ALA A 94 -21.96 10.92 -1.14
N SER A 95 -21.08 10.62 -0.17
CA SER A 95 -19.98 11.51 0.23
C SER A 95 -18.73 11.35 -0.63
N ILE A 96 -18.59 10.24 -1.36
CA ILE A 96 -17.43 10.02 -2.24
C ILE A 96 -17.58 10.98 -3.42
N SER A 97 -16.59 11.84 -3.64
CA SER A 97 -16.49 12.74 -4.78
C SER A 97 -15.40 12.30 -5.76
N GLN A 98 -14.47 11.44 -5.31
CA GLN A 98 -13.30 11.01 -6.08
C GLN A 98 -12.97 9.54 -5.82
N ILE A 99 -12.52 8.84 -6.87
CA ILE A 99 -11.95 7.49 -6.74
C ILE A 99 -10.54 7.53 -7.30
N VAL A 100 -9.56 7.09 -6.52
CA VAL A 100 -8.16 7.01 -6.94
C VAL A 100 -7.68 5.58 -6.69
N VAL A 101 -7.25 4.89 -7.74
CA VAL A 101 -6.74 3.51 -7.65
C VAL A 101 -5.26 3.47 -7.99
N ALA A 102 -4.43 3.00 -7.06
CA ALA A 102 -3.01 2.74 -7.28
C ALA A 102 -2.74 1.23 -7.41
N GLN A 103 -1.89 0.88 -8.38
CA GLN A 103 -1.39 -0.48 -8.58
C GLN A 103 0.00 -0.44 -9.23
N ALA A 104 0.87 -1.36 -8.83
CA ALA A 104 2.17 -1.60 -9.45
C ALA A 104 2.12 -2.77 -10.45
N SER A 105 1.30 -3.77 -10.15
CA SER A 105 1.03 -4.93 -10.98
C SER A 105 -0.10 -4.67 -11.99
N LEU A 106 -0.19 -5.53 -13.01
CA LEU A 106 -1.29 -5.49 -13.97
C LEU A 106 -2.47 -6.31 -13.46
N ASN A 107 -3.70 -5.87 -13.79
CA ASN A 107 -4.89 -6.68 -13.59
C ASN A 107 -4.86 -7.94 -14.46
N GLU A 108 -5.35 -9.06 -13.92
CA GLU A 108 -5.32 -10.34 -14.64
C GLU A 108 -6.26 -10.38 -15.83
N HIS A 109 -7.32 -9.56 -15.82
CA HIS A 109 -8.23 -9.39 -16.95
C HIS A 109 -7.77 -8.22 -17.82
N ALA A 110 -7.15 -8.55 -18.95
CA ALA A 110 -6.71 -7.56 -19.92
C ALA A 110 -7.89 -6.72 -20.46
N GLY A 111 -7.72 -5.40 -20.50
CA GLY A 111 -8.76 -4.46 -20.96
C GLY A 111 -9.76 -4.05 -19.89
N GLU A 112 -9.71 -4.60 -18.67
CA GLU A 112 -10.51 -4.12 -17.55
C GLU A 112 -9.78 -2.98 -16.80
N SER A 113 -10.38 -1.78 -16.78
CA SER A 113 -9.94 -0.70 -15.91
C SER A 113 -10.36 -0.99 -14.46
N VAL A 114 -9.39 -1.18 -13.57
CA VAL A 114 -9.64 -1.41 -12.13
C VAL A 114 -10.38 -0.21 -11.52
N ALA A 115 -9.95 1.01 -11.88
CA ALA A 115 -10.59 2.24 -11.40
C ALA A 115 -12.02 2.38 -11.93
N GLY A 116 -12.24 2.10 -13.21
CA GLY A 116 -13.58 2.05 -13.82
C GLY A 116 -14.47 0.97 -13.20
N ARG A 117 -13.89 -0.18 -12.84
CA ARG A 117 -14.60 -1.26 -12.16
C ARG A 117 -15.05 -0.84 -10.75
N MET A 118 -14.23 -0.12 -9.98
CA MET A 118 -14.64 0.39 -8.67
C MET A 118 -15.79 1.39 -8.80
N GLN A 119 -15.68 2.33 -9.74
CA GLN A 119 -16.73 3.30 -10.05
C GLN A 119 -18.05 2.60 -10.42
N HIS A 120 -17.99 1.64 -11.35
CA HIS A 120 -19.15 0.87 -11.80
C HIS A 120 -19.80 0.09 -10.65
N ALA A 121 -19.00 -0.63 -9.86
CA ALA A 121 -19.50 -1.47 -8.77
C ALA A 121 -20.17 -0.68 -7.64
N LEU A 122 -19.76 0.59 -7.44
CA LEU A 122 -20.38 1.50 -6.48
C LEU A 122 -21.55 2.31 -7.07
N GLY A 123 -21.82 2.20 -8.37
CA GLY A 123 -22.86 2.98 -9.04
C GLY A 123 -22.55 4.47 -9.18
N LEU A 124 -21.27 4.87 -9.03
CA LEU A 124 -20.83 6.27 -8.97
C LEU A 124 -20.59 6.87 -10.37
N LYS A 125 -21.63 6.88 -11.20
CA LYS A 125 -21.56 7.24 -12.63
C LYS A 125 -21.09 8.67 -12.93
N HIS A 126 -21.19 9.58 -11.96
CA HIS A 126 -20.85 10.99 -12.12
C HIS A 126 -19.44 11.36 -11.66
N ILE A 127 -18.70 10.41 -11.09
CA ILE A 127 -17.36 10.63 -10.55
C ILE A 127 -16.32 10.10 -11.52
N VAL A 128 -15.33 10.89 -11.87
CA VAL A 128 -14.22 10.42 -12.72
C VAL A 128 -13.25 9.59 -11.87
N PRO A 129 -13.01 8.30 -12.20
CA PRO A 129 -12.03 7.50 -11.50
C PRO A 129 -10.61 7.74 -12.06
N PHE A 130 -9.64 7.95 -11.18
CA PHE A 130 -8.23 8.09 -11.51
C PHE A 130 -7.49 6.77 -11.30
N ALA A 131 -6.59 6.44 -12.22
CA ALA A 131 -5.66 5.33 -12.08
C ALA A 131 -4.23 5.89 -11.93
N LEU A 132 -3.56 5.52 -10.83
CA LEU A 132 -2.14 5.78 -10.57
C LEU A 132 -1.36 4.50 -10.87
N GLY A 133 -0.85 4.42 -12.09
CA GLY A 133 -0.02 3.30 -12.53
C GLY A 133 1.46 3.52 -12.23
N GLN A 134 2.20 2.42 -12.05
CA GLN A 134 3.66 2.39 -12.06
C GLN A 134 4.36 3.23 -10.97
N CYS A 135 3.68 3.49 -9.85
CA CYS A 135 4.29 4.20 -8.70
C CYS A 135 5.15 3.29 -7.80
N GLY A 136 5.48 2.07 -8.24
CA GLY A 136 6.05 1.04 -7.38
C GLY A 136 5.20 0.82 -6.14
N THR A 137 5.80 0.76 -4.95
CA THR A 137 5.08 0.63 -3.67
C THR A 137 4.46 1.95 -3.17
N LEU A 138 4.70 3.07 -3.86
CA LEU A 138 4.43 4.43 -3.34
C LEU A 138 3.01 4.95 -3.63
N GLY A 139 2.05 4.07 -3.88
CA GLY A 139 0.70 4.43 -4.34
C GLY A 139 -0.02 5.44 -3.44
N LEU A 140 -0.02 5.23 -2.12
CA LEU A 140 -0.64 6.18 -1.18
C LEU A 140 0.09 7.53 -1.17
N HIS A 141 1.42 7.50 -1.16
CA HIS A 141 2.26 8.69 -1.13
C HIS A 141 2.07 9.56 -2.38
N ALA A 142 1.86 8.95 -3.54
CA ALA A 142 1.49 9.63 -4.78
C ALA A 142 0.05 10.17 -4.77
N ALA A 143 -0.86 9.55 -4.03
CA ALA A 143 -2.25 9.99 -3.93
C ALA A 143 -2.46 11.17 -2.96
N LEU A 144 -1.62 11.33 -1.92
CA LEU A 144 -1.79 12.38 -0.91
C LEU A 144 -1.77 13.81 -1.49
N PRO A 145 -0.84 14.20 -2.37
CA PRO A 145 -0.89 15.51 -3.04
C PRO A 145 -2.17 15.71 -3.86
N LEU A 146 -2.66 14.66 -4.52
CA LEU A 146 -3.93 14.71 -5.27
C LEU A 146 -5.12 14.91 -4.33
N ALA A 147 -5.14 14.21 -3.20
CA ALA A 147 -6.18 14.37 -2.18
C ALA A 147 -6.25 15.81 -1.66
N HIS A 148 -5.09 16.47 -1.45
CA HIS A 148 -5.05 17.87 -1.06
C HIS A 148 -5.69 18.82 -2.06
N GLY A 149 -5.56 18.56 -3.37
CA GLY A 149 -6.18 19.37 -4.41
C GLY A 149 -7.66 19.04 -4.63
N LEU A 150 -7.98 17.74 -4.69
CA LEU A 150 -9.29 17.25 -5.07
C LEU A 150 -10.35 17.33 -3.96
N LEU A 151 -9.94 17.46 -2.70
CA LEU A 151 -10.85 17.54 -1.54
C LEU A 151 -10.97 18.96 -0.97
N ARG A 152 -10.45 19.99 -1.67
CA ARG A 152 -10.50 21.39 -1.19
C ARG A 152 -11.92 21.90 -1.01
N ASP A 153 -12.82 21.51 -1.92
CA ASP A 153 -14.21 21.96 -1.94
C ASP A 153 -15.14 20.97 -1.22
N GLY A 154 -14.58 20.10 -0.37
CA GLY A 154 -15.29 19.09 0.39
C GLY A 154 -15.42 17.72 -0.32
N GLY A 155 -16.28 16.87 0.25
CA GLY A 155 -16.46 15.48 -0.18
C GLY A 155 -15.38 14.54 0.37
N ARG A 156 -15.29 13.34 -0.21
CA ARG A 156 -14.37 12.28 0.21
C ARG A 156 -13.72 11.61 -0.98
N MET A 157 -12.46 11.23 -0.81
CA MET A 157 -11.73 10.42 -1.78
C MET A 157 -11.70 8.98 -1.30
N LEU A 158 -12.15 8.06 -2.16
CA LEU A 158 -11.89 6.64 -2.00
C LEU A 158 -10.55 6.32 -2.67
N PHE A 159 -9.50 6.20 -1.86
CA PHE A 159 -8.21 5.68 -2.29
C PHE A 159 -8.24 4.15 -2.23
N VAL A 160 -7.77 3.49 -3.28
CA VAL A 160 -7.69 2.03 -3.38
C VAL A 160 -6.28 1.67 -3.82
N ALA A 161 -5.65 0.75 -3.11
CA ALA A 161 -4.36 0.18 -3.46
C ALA A 161 -4.54 -1.32 -3.68
N ALA A 162 -4.08 -1.88 -4.78
CA ALA A 162 -4.20 -3.32 -5.00
C ALA A 162 -3.05 -3.83 -5.85
N ASP A 163 -2.50 -4.97 -5.45
CA ASP A 163 -1.47 -5.66 -6.20
C ASP A 163 -1.62 -7.17 -6.10
N LYS A 164 -1.45 -7.84 -7.23
CA LYS A 164 -1.37 -9.29 -7.31
C LYS A 164 -0.24 -9.70 -8.26
N TRP A 165 0.68 -10.48 -7.72
CA TRP A 165 1.92 -10.81 -8.39
C TRP A 165 1.72 -12.09 -9.19
N VAL A 166 1.64 -11.99 -10.51
CA VAL A 166 1.61 -13.13 -11.44
C VAL A 166 2.76 -13.01 -12.42
N TYR A 167 3.09 -14.08 -13.13
CA TYR A 167 4.14 -14.05 -14.14
C TYR A 167 3.88 -12.91 -15.16
N PRO A 168 4.90 -12.10 -15.53
CA PRO A 168 6.33 -12.29 -15.26
C PRO A 168 6.87 -11.54 -14.04
N PHE A 169 6.06 -11.02 -13.14
CA PHE A 169 6.61 -10.26 -12.00
C PHE A 169 7.37 -11.14 -10.99
N LEU A 170 8.41 -10.58 -10.37
CA LEU A 170 9.14 -11.22 -9.27
C LEU A 170 8.39 -11.03 -7.95
N ARG A 171 8.34 -12.08 -7.14
CA ARG A 171 7.85 -12.06 -5.75
C ARG A 171 8.95 -11.80 -4.76
N THR A 172 10.17 -12.27 -4.98
CA THR A 172 11.25 -12.08 -4.02
C THR A 172 12.46 -11.42 -4.64
N TYR A 173 13.22 -10.76 -3.78
CA TYR A 173 14.50 -10.18 -4.13
C TYR A 173 15.50 -10.43 -2.99
N GLY A 174 15.97 -11.67 -2.94
CA GLY A 174 16.72 -12.20 -1.82
C GLY A 174 16.01 -11.94 -0.48
N GLU A 175 16.79 -11.68 0.55
CA GLU A 175 16.28 -11.34 1.88
C GLU A 175 15.72 -9.91 1.98
N PHE A 176 15.91 -9.06 0.95
CA PHE A 176 15.57 -7.65 1.03
C PHE A 176 14.06 -7.41 1.04
N VAL A 177 13.31 -8.04 0.12
CA VAL A 177 11.85 -7.92 0.05
C VAL A 177 11.18 -9.19 -0.50
N ALA A 178 9.98 -9.48 -0.01
CA ALA A 178 9.11 -10.52 -0.51
C ALA A 178 7.67 -9.99 -0.66
N TYR A 179 7.15 -10.01 -1.88
CA TYR A 179 5.87 -9.44 -2.24
C TYR A 179 4.72 -10.44 -2.11
N GLY A 180 3.74 -10.04 -1.29
CA GLY A 180 2.45 -10.71 -1.16
C GLY A 180 1.39 -10.04 -2.03
N ASP A 181 0.35 -10.81 -2.36
CA ASP A 181 -0.85 -10.30 -3.01
C ASP A 181 -1.73 -9.61 -1.94
N GLY A 182 -2.41 -8.53 -2.30
CA GLY A 182 -3.29 -7.84 -1.38
C GLY A 182 -3.90 -6.57 -1.93
N ALA A 183 -4.90 -6.07 -1.22
CA ALA A 183 -5.53 -4.80 -1.49
C ALA A 183 -5.86 -4.05 -0.20
N ALA A 184 -6.00 -2.74 -0.32
CA ALA A 184 -6.43 -1.84 0.71
C ALA A 184 -7.35 -0.77 0.13
N ALA A 185 -8.24 -0.25 0.96
CA ALA A 185 -9.00 0.95 0.65
C ALA A 185 -8.94 1.91 1.85
N ILE A 186 -8.91 3.21 1.55
CA ILE A 186 -8.92 4.30 2.53
C ILE A 186 -9.98 5.31 2.11
N LEU A 187 -10.85 5.70 3.04
CA LEU A 187 -11.75 6.83 2.86
C LEU A 187 -11.11 8.08 3.44
N LEU A 188 -10.59 8.93 2.55
CA LEU A 188 -9.95 10.20 2.86
C LEU A 188 -10.97 11.34 2.85
N GLY A 189 -10.78 12.31 3.73
CA GLY A 189 -11.58 13.54 3.81
C GLY A 189 -10.70 14.77 4.02
N HIS A 190 -11.36 15.92 4.05
CA HIS A 190 -10.78 17.17 4.50
C HIS A 190 -11.60 17.68 5.68
N ALA A 191 -10.93 18.01 6.78
CA ALA A 191 -11.53 18.68 7.93
C ALA A 191 -11.18 20.17 7.91
N GLU A 192 -12.19 21.02 8.02
CA GLU A 192 -12.03 22.48 8.16
C GLU A 192 -11.85 22.87 9.62
N THR A 193 -12.38 22.07 10.54
CA THR A 193 -12.31 22.30 11.98
C THR A 193 -11.59 21.18 12.73
N ASP A 194 -11.07 21.50 13.93
CA ASP A 194 -10.48 20.50 14.81
C ASP A 194 -11.51 19.46 15.30
N ALA A 195 -12.78 19.83 15.42
CA ALA A 195 -13.84 18.91 15.82
C ALA A 195 -14.10 17.83 14.76
N GLU A 196 -14.14 18.24 13.48
CA GLU A 196 -14.26 17.30 12.35
C GLU A 196 -13.05 16.39 12.26
N ALA A 197 -11.86 16.96 12.44
CA ALA A 197 -10.62 16.21 12.45
C ALA A 197 -10.53 15.21 13.60
N ASP A 198 -11.11 15.53 14.76
CA ASP A 198 -11.20 14.62 15.90
C ASP A 198 -12.21 13.49 15.69
N ALA A 199 -13.23 13.69 14.85
CA ALA A 199 -14.15 12.62 14.48
C ALA A 199 -13.52 11.56 13.56
N ALA A 200 -12.40 11.89 12.90
CA ALA A 200 -11.67 10.97 12.04
C ALA A 200 -10.86 9.92 12.83
N GLN A 201 -10.50 8.85 12.13
CA GLN A 201 -9.65 7.77 12.66
C GLN A 201 -8.17 8.15 12.69
N ALA A 202 -7.74 8.99 11.74
CA ALA A 202 -6.43 9.62 11.79
C ALA A 202 -6.44 10.99 11.11
N ARG A 203 -5.49 11.83 11.53
CA ARG A 203 -5.15 13.12 10.90
C ARG A 203 -3.83 12.97 10.17
N VAL A 204 -3.75 13.38 8.91
CA VAL A 204 -2.49 13.49 8.18
C VAL A 204 -1.86 14.83 8.53
N LEU A 205 -0.69 14.79 9.19
CA LEU A 205 -0.01 15.99 9.67
C LEU A 205 1.06 16.47 8.69
N GLY A 206 1.70 15.55 7.99
CA GLY A 206 2.65 15.89 6.94
C GLY A 206 2.96 14.69 6.05
N HIS A 207 3.37 14.96 4.82
CA HIS A 207 3.73 13.92 3.87
C HIS A 207 4.85 14.36 2.94
N ALA A 208 5.58 13.39 2.39
CA ALA A 208 6.58 13.66 1.38
C ALA A 208 6.64 12.52 0.38
N LEU A 209 6.91 12.87 -0.87
CA LEU A 209 7.21 11.94 -1.94
C LEU A 209 8.47 12.45 -2.64
N ALA A 210 9.48 11.59 -2.74
CA ALA A 210 10.73 11.86 -3.41
C ALA A 210 10.89 10.90 -4.59
N HIS A 211 11.07 11.47 -5.77
CA HIS A 211 11.54 10.75 -6.96
C HIS A 211 13.05 10.95 -7.01
N GLY A 212 13.80 10.05 -6.38
CA GLY A 212 15.27 10.07 -6.42
C GLY A 212 15.82 9.80 -7.82
N GLU A 213 17.13 9.67 -7.93
CA GLU A 213 17.75 9.22 -9.18
C GLU A 213 17.22 7.82 -9.55
N PRO A 214 16.66 7.64 -10.77
CA PRO A 214 16.10 6.36 -11.17
C PRO A 214 17.17 5.26 -11.18
N ILE A 215 16.88 4.15 -10.51
CA ILE A 215 17.68 2.93 -10.61
C ILE A 215 17.20 2.16 -11.84
N ALA A 216 17.94 2.28 -12.95
CA ALA A 216 17.55 1.76 -14.26
C ALA A 216 17.28 0.25 -14.27
N ASP A 217 18.14 -0.53 -13.60
CA ASP A 217 17.94 -1.96 -13.40
C ASP A 217 18.19 -2.31 -11.93
N PRO A 218 17.13 -2.32 -11.09
CA PRO A 218 17.28 -2.70 -9.69
C PRO A 218 17.58 -4.20 -9.56
N TRP A 219 17.21 -5.03 -10.52
CA TRP A 219 17.34 -6.48 -10.47
C TRP A 219 18.76 -6.97 -10.79
N ALA A 220 19.54 -6.19 -11.55
CA ALA A 220 20.95 -6.47 -11.80
C ALA A 220 21.87 -6.27 -10.57
N ARG A 221 21.39 -5.58 -9.53
CA ARG A 221 22.17 -5.33 -8.31
C ARG A 221 22.07 -6.50 -7.35
N GLN A 222 23.01 -6.61 -6.41
CA GLN A 222 22.81 -7.50 -5.26
C GLN A 222 21.79 -6.91 -4.28
N PRO A 223 20.94 -7.73 -3.62
CA PRO A 223 19.93 -7.23 -2.69
C PRO A 223 20.48 -6.28 -1.61
N ALA A 224 21.66 -6.59 -1.05
CA ALA A 224 22.32 -5.74 -0.05
C ALA A 224 22.83 -4.40 -0.61
N GLU A 225 23.18 -4.34 -1.90
CA GLU A 225 23.58 -3.10 -2.56
C GLU A 225 22.38 -2.19 -2.79
N LEU A 226 21.27 -2.76 -3.25
CA LEU A 226 20.03 -2.01 -3.41
C LEU A 226 19.49 -1.53 -2.07
N GLU A 227 19.52 -2.38 -1.04
CA GLU A 227 19.15 -2.02 0.34
C GLU A 227 19.90 -0.76 0.78
N ARG A 228 21.24 -0.72 0.64
CA ARG A 228 22.05 0.45 0.99
C ARG A 228 21.69 1.69 0.17
N ALA A 229 21.46 1.54 -1.13
CA ALA A 229 21.13 2.65 -2.03
C ALA A 229 19.78 3.32 -1.67
N LEU A 230 18.83 2.56 -1.13
CA LEU A 230 17.48 3.04 -0.81
C LEU A 230 17.35 3.65 0.59
N VAL A 231 18.35 3.51 1.47
CA VAL A 231 18.31 4.09 2.82
C VAL A 231 18.22 5.61 2.77
N ALA A 232 19.14 6.26 2.05
CA ALA A 232 19.21 7.72 1.98
C ALA A 232 17.91 8.37 1.46
N PRO A 233 17.37 8.00 0.28
CA PRO A 233 16.12 8.61 -0.21
C PRO A 233 14.93 8.36 0.74
N THR A 234 14.89 7.21 1.42
CA THR A 234 13.82 6.91 2.39
C THR A 234 13.93 7.77 3.65
N VAL A 235 15.15 7.97 4.16
CA VAL A 235 15.41 8.86 5.30
C VAL A 235 15.09 10.31 4.95
N ASP A 236 15.43 10.75 3.75
CA ASP A 236 15.16 12.12 3.29
C ASP A 236 13.66 12.37 3.14
N ALA A 237 12.91 11.42 2.55
CA ALA A 237 11.44 11.49 2.51
C ALA A 237 10.84 11.53 3.92
N ALA A 238 11.31 10.69 4.84
CA ALA A 238 10.85 10.70 6.22
C ALA A 238 11.13 12.03 6.94
N ARG A 239 12.32 12.61 6.75
CA ARG A 239 12.67 13.94 7.30
C ARG A 239 11.82 15.04 6.71
N ALA A 240 11.56 15.00 5.41
CA ALA A 240 10.68 15.96 4.74
C ALA A 240 9.24 15.88 5.28
N ALA A 241 8.69 14.68 5.48
CA ALA A 241 7.35 14.51 6.06
C ALA A 241 7.28 14.96 7.54
N LEU A 242 8.34 14.74 8.31
CA LEU A 242 8.47 15.25 9.68
C LEU A 242 8.55 16.79 9.73
N ALA A 243 9.30 17.38 8.82
CA ALA A 243 9.41 18.83 8.69
C ALA A 243 8.09 19.48 8.27
N ASP A 244 7.41 18.90 7.29
CA ASP A 244 6.07 19.30 6.83
C ASP A 244 5.05 19.24 7.99
N ALA A 245 5.13 18.20 8.82
CA ALA A 245 4.30 18.07 10.02
C ALA A 245 4.69 19.00 11.19
N GLY A 246 5.84 19.67 11.13
CA GLY A 246 6.38 20.46 12.25
C GLY A 246 6.73 19.61 13.49
N VAL A 247 7.10 18.34 13.29
CA VAL A 247 7.32 17.35 14.37
C VAL A 247 8.75 16.82 14.33
N GLY A 248 9.43 16.78 15.48
CA GLY A 248 10.72 16.12 15.61
C GLY A 248 10.60 14.60 15.73
N ALA A 249 11.55 13.84 15.16
CA ALA A 249 11.57 12.37 15.19
C ALA A 249 11.44 11.76 16.60
N ALA A 250 11.99 12.42 17.63
CA ALA A 250 11.90 11.98 19.02
C ALA A 250 10.46 11.96 19.59
N ARG A 251 9.51 12.62 18.93
CA ARG A 251 8.09 12.65 19.30
C ARG A 251 7.28 11.52 18.66
N ILE A 252 7.88 10.76 17.73
CA ILE A 252 7.20 9.65 17.07
C ILE A 252 7.02 8.50 18.06
N ASP A 253 5.75 8.12 18.25
CA ASP A 253 5.36 7.03 19.13
C ASP A 253 5.34 5.66 18.45
N CYS A 254 5.19 5.64 17.12
CA CYS A 254 5.19 4.44 16.30
C CYS A 254 5.88 4.75 14.96
N PHE A 255 6.97 4.04 14.67
CA PHE A 255 7.61 4.08 13.36
C PHE A 255 7.32 2.78 12.62
N ALA A 256 6.66 2.89 11.48
CA ALA A 256 6.13 1.77 10.72
C ALA A 256 6.63 1.84 9.25
N PRO A 257 7.91 1.53 9.00
CA PRO A 257 8.44 1.41 7.65
C PRO A 257 7.81 0.20 6.91
N GLY A 258 7.80 0.26 5.58
CA GLY A 258 7.29 -0.79 4.70
C GLY A 258 7.95 -2.15 4.92
N GLY A 259 7.31 -3.21 4.42
CA GLY A 259 7.65 -4.62 4.60
C GLY A 259 8.95 -5.10 3.93
N PHE A 260 10.06 -4.41 4.18
CA PHE A 260 11.41 -4.79 3.77
C PHE A 260 12.14 -5.55 4.91
N SER A 261 13.38 -5.96 4.63
CA SER A 261 14.27 -6.66 5.56
C SER A 261 14.32 -5.98 6.94
N ALA A 262 14.51 -6.78 7.98
CA ALA A 262 14.67 -6.27 9.34
C ALA A 262 15.89 -5.35 9.48
N SER A 263 16.96 -5.62 8.72
CA SER A 263 18.16 -4.77 8.66
C SER A 263 17.84 -3.39 8.10
N PHE A 264 17.10 -3.31 7.00
CA PHE A 264 16.70 -2.04 6.39
C PHE A 264 15.87 -1.22 7.37
N ARG A 265 14.81 -1.81 7.94
CA ARG A 265 13.93 -1.12 8.91
C ARG A 265 14.68 -0.61 10.14
N THR A 266 15.60 -1.41 10.67
CA THR A 266 16.46 -1.01 11.82
C THR A 266 17.43 0.11 11.43
N THR A 267 17.98 0.06 10.21
CA THR A 267 18.88 1.09 9.69
C THR A 267 18.16 2.43 9.52
N LEU A 268 16.94 2.42 8.99
CA LEU A 268 16.09 3.62 8.90
C LEU A 268 15.82 4.22 10.29
N ALA A 269 15.41 3.38 11.26
CA ALA A 269 15.14 3.83 12.62
C ALA A 269 16.37 4.51 13.25
N ARG A 270 17.55 3.89 13.10
CA ARG A 270 18.82 4.45 13.57
C ARG A 270 19.15 5.79 12.89
N ALA A 271 19.01 5.87 11.56
CA ALA A 271 19.31 7.08 10.79
C ALA A 271 18.38 8.27 11.10
N LEU A 272 17.16 7.96 11.55
CA LEU A 272 16.17 8.94 12.02
C LEU A 272 16.24 9.20 13.53
N ALA A 273 17.17 8.55 14.25
CA ALA A 273 17.27 8.60 15.72
C ALA A 273 15.98 8.21 16.45
N ILE A 274 15.21 7.26 15.88
CA ILE A 274 14.01 6.70 16.49
C ILE A 274 14.38 5.44 17.28
N PRO A 275 14.00 5.33 18.58
CA PRO A 275 14.32 4.16 19.38
C PRO A 275 13.74 2.87 18.79
N PRO A 276 14.46 1.72 18.85
CA PRO A 276 13.95 0.45 18.34
C PRO A 276 12.62 0.01 18.98
N SER A 277 12.34 0.41 20.22
CA SER A 277 11.07 0.13 20.90
C SER A 277 9.85 0.82 20.27
N ARG A 278 10.07 1.82 19.42
CA ARG A 278 9.03 2.52 18.66
C ARG A 278 8.79 1.89 17.28
N LEU A 279 9.64 0.94 16.85
CA LEU A 279 9.48 0.26 15.57
C LEU A 279 8.28 -0.70 15.64
N GLN A 280 7.36 -0.59 14.70
CA GLN A 280 6.18 -1.44 14.61
C GLN A 280 6.59 -2.91 14.39
N VAL A 281 6.05 -3.80 15.22
CA VAL A 281 6.17 -5.25 15.05
C VAL A 281 5.31 -5.69 13.87
N ARG A 282 5.86 -6.56 13.03
CA ARG A 282 5.16 -7.13 11.87
C ARG A 282 5.08 -8.64 12.00
N ASP A 283 3.92 -9.20 11.69
CA ASP A 283 3.64 -10.65 11.82
C ASP A 283 4.30 -11.50 10.72
N GLY A 284 5.00 -10.87 9.77
CA GLY A 284 5.67 -11.55 8.67
C GLY A 284 6.61 -10.66 7.87
N VAL A 285 7.27 -11.27 6.89
CA VAL A 285 8.31 -10.66 6.03
C VAL A 285 7.74 -10.03 4.75
N GLU A 286 6.42 -10.08 4.57
CA GLU A 286 5.78 -9.66 3.33
C GLU A 286 5.64 -8.13 3.20
N HIS A 287 5.74 -7.70 1.96
CA HIS A 287 5.36 -6.38 1.49
C HIS A 287 4.12 -6.50 0.60
N LEU A 288 3.02 -5.83 0.93
CA LEU A 288 1.81 -5.83 0.09
C LEU A 288 1.83 -4.74 -0.99
N SER A 289 3.02 -4.46 -1.54
CA SER A 289 3.21 -3.40 -2.53
C SER A 289 2.52 -2.08 -2.14
N THR A 290 1.69 -1.49 -3.01
CA THR A 290 0.94 -0.25 -2.77
C THR A 290 0.01 -0.30 -1.56
N ALA A 291 -0.42 -1.49 -1.13
CA ALA A 291 -1.29 -1.69 0.03
C ALA A 291 -0.51 -1.80 1.36
N ASP A 292 0.83 -1.79 1.34
CA ASP A 292 1.62 -2.03 2.55
C ASP A 292 1.59 -0.86 3.54
N THR A 293 1.71 0.38 3.06
CA THR A 293 1.55 1.56 3.93
C THR A 293 0.12 1.63 4.54
N PRO A 294 -0.98 1.49 3.76
CA PRO A 294 -2.32 1.34 4.33
C PRO A 294 -2.43 0.23 5.39
N ARG A 295 -1.80 -0.92 5.16
CA ARG A 295 -1.80 -2.04 6.11
C ARG A 295 -1.09 -1.67 7.41
N ALA A 296 0.10 -1.07 7.31
CA ALA A 296 0.86 -0.63 8.46
C ALA A 296 0.07 0.38 9.30
N LEU A 297 -0.65 1.29 8.64
CA LEU A 297 -1.55 2.26 9.28
C LEU A 297 -2.69 1.56 10.02
N ALA A 298 -3.41 0.65 9.35
CA ALA A 298 -4.50 -0.10 9.96
C ALA A 298 -4.03 -0.91 11.18
N GLN A 299 -2.86 -1.56 11.09
CA GLN A 299 -2.25 -2.30 12.20
C GLN A 299 -1.87 -1.38 13.37
N ALA A 300 -1.26 -0.23 13.08
CA ALA A 300 -0.90 0.74 14.11
C ALA A 300 -2.15 1.26 14.83
N GLN A 301 -3.21 1.55 14.08
CA GLN A 301 -4.46 2.05 14.64
C GLN A 301 -5.21 0.99 15.45
N ALA A 302 -5.24 -0.26 14.99
CA ALA A 302 -5.87 -1.38 15.71
C ALA A 302 -5.17 -1.72 17.04
N SER A 303 -3.89 -1.32 17.20
CA SER A 303 -3.14 -1.50 18.43
C SER A 303 -3.45 -0.49 19.53
N LEU A 304 -4.30 0.51 19.25
CA LEU A 304 -4.63 1.60 20.18
C LEU A 304 -5.84 1.25 21.05
N ALA A 305 -5.77 1.60 22.33
CA ALA A 305 -6.95 1.59 23.19
C ALA A 305 -7.95 2.68 22.75
N PRO A 306 -9.26 2.50 23.01
CA PRO A 306 -10.25 3.55 22.73
C PRO A 306 -9.86 4.90 23.33
N GLY A 307 -9.80 5.94 22.50
CA GLY A 307 -9.41 7.29 22.93
C GLY A 307 -7.90 7.54 23.01
N GLU A 308 -7.06 6.50 22.93
CA GLU A 308 -5.62 6.66 22.81
C GLU A 308 -5.28 7.39 21.51
N ARG A 309 -4.31 8.30 21.58
CA ARG A 309 -3.72 8.98 20.43
C ARG A 309 -2.27 8.57 20.30
N ARG A 310 -1.83 8.34 19.07
CA ARG A 310 -0.45 7.97 18.79
C ARG A 310 0.08 8.72 17.58
N LEU A 311 1.25 9.33 17.71
CA LEU A 311 1.92 9.98 16.59
C LEU A 311 2.75 8.95 15.83
N ALA A 312 2.41 8.70 14.58
CA ALA A 312 3.02 7.65 13.77
C ALA A 312 3.73 8.21 12.54
N LEU A 313 4.86 7.60 12.20
CA LEU A 313 5.59 7.82 10.95
C LEU A 313 5.55 6.53 10.12
N PHE A 314 5.07 6.64 8.90
CA PHE A 314 5.08 5.58 7.90
C PHE A 314 6.03 5.99 6.77
N CYS A 315 6.81 5.05 6.26
CA CYS A 315 7.63 5.30 5.07
C CYS A 315 7.77 4.04 4.22
N ASP A 316 7.93 4.23 2.92
CA ASP A 316 8.04 3.16 1.95
C ASP A 316 9.05 3.56 0.86
N THR A 317 9.58 2.58 0.14
CA THR A 317 10.54 2.79 -0.95
C THR A 317 10.18 1.95 -2.17
N ALA A 318 10.21 2.57 -3.35
CA ALA A 318 10.19 1.85 -4.60
C ALA A 318 11.61 1.43 -4.99
N LEU A 319 11.76 0.19 -5.46
CA LEU A 319 13.06 -0.36 -5.89
C LEU A 319 13.75 0.48 -6.98
N ALA A 320 12.98 1.25 -7.75
CA ALA A 320 13.47 2.15 -8.78
C ALA A 320 14.07 3.47 -8.24
N GLY A 321 14.23 3.64 -6.91
CA GLY A 321 14.89 4.81 -6.31
C GLY A 321 13.95 5.87 -5.74
N GLY A 322 12.63 5.63 -5.77
CA GLY A 322 11.65 6.52 -5.13
C GLY A 322 11.45 6.20 -3.65
N ALA A 323 11.01 7.18 -2.87
CA ALA A 323 10.58 6.98 -1.49
C ALA A 323 9.43 7.91 -1.11
N GLY A 324 8.60 7.47 -0.16
CA GLY A 324 7.49 8.24 0.36
C GLY A 324 7.36 8.10 1.86
N ALA A 325 6.86 9.14 2.52
CA ALA A 325 6.61 9.13 3.95
C ALA A 325 5.34 9.92 4.33
N LEU A 326 4.73 9.50 5.43
CA LEU A 326 3.50 10.04 5.99
C LEU A 326 3.64 10.13 7.52
N VAL A 327 3.41 11.31 8.07
CA VAL A 327 3.23 11.53 9.50
C VAL A 327 1.73 11.66 9.77
N ALA A 328 1.21 10.81 10.66
CA ALA A 328 -0.20 10.83 11.02
C ALA A 328 -0.40 10.76 12.54
N GLN A 329 -1.38 11.49 13.05
CA GLN A 329 -1.90 11.27 14.39
C GLN A 329 -3.05 10.26 14.29
N LEU A 330 -2.83 9.07 14.86
CA LEU A 330 -3.80 7.99 14.91
C LEU A 330 -4.67 8.11 16.15
N ARG A 331 -5.92 7.64 16.05
CA ARG A 331 -6.85 7.54 17.18
C ARG A 331 -7.38 6.12 17.30
N GLY A 332 -7.36 5.58 18.52
CA GLY A 332 -8.03 4.32 18.82
C GLY A 332 -9.54 4.49 18.64
N ALA A 333 -10.15 3.56 17.90
CA ALA A 333 -11.59 3.58 17.66
C ALA A 333 -12.33 3.63 19.00
N HIS A 334 -13.27 4.55 19.13
CA HIS A 334 -14.17 4.53 20.28
C HIS A 334 -14.98 3.24 20.17
N ALA A 335 -15.16 2.52 21.28
CA ALA A 335 -16.05 1.37 21.28
C ALA A 335 -17.42 1.86 20.77
N SER A 336 -17.81 1.44 19.57
CA SER A 336 -19.15 1.76 19.08
C SER A 336 -20.13 1.03 19.99
N SER A 337 -21.06 1.77 20.58
CA SER A 337 -22.25 1.13 21.14
C SER A 337 -22.95 0.44 19.96
N SER A 338 -22.95 -0.90 19.99
CA SER A 338 -23.40 -1.82 18.94
C SER A 338 -22.39 -2.10 17.81
N SER A 339 -21.77 -3.27 17.88
CA SER A 339 -21.73 -4.26 16.78
C SER A 339 -20.89 -5.45 17.25
N THR A 340 -21.49 -6.63 17.16
CA THR A 340 -21.06 -7.90 17.70
C THR A 340 -19.71 -8.35 17.13
N ARG A 341 -18.79 -8.73 18.03
CA ARG A 341 -17.51 -9.39 17.75
C ARG A 341 -17.63 -10.43 16.63
N THR A 342 -16.97 -10.20 15.50
CA THR A 342 -16.67 -11.27 14.54
C THR A 342 -15.44 -12.03 15.05
N ARG A 343 -15.64 -13.28 15.48
CA ARG A 343 -14.54 -14.21 15.78
C ARG A 343 -13.91 -14.65 14.45
N TYR A 344 -12.58 -14.63 14.37
CA TYR A 344 -11.86 -15.40 13.36
C TYR A 344 -12.03 -16.90 13.64
N PRO A 345 -12.34 -17.74 12.64
CA PRO A 345 -12.23 -19.18 12.81
C PRO A 345 -10.75 -19.56 12.89
N SER A 346 -10.47 -20.41 13.87
CA SER A 346 -9.23 -21.19 14.05
C SER A 346 -8.91 -22.05 12.84
#